data_AF-A0A3B9WQ76-F1
#
_entry.id   AF-A0A3B9WQ76-F1
#
_cell.length_a   1.000
_cell.length_b   1.000
_cell.length_c   1.000
_cell.angle_alpha   90.00
_cell.angle_beta   90.00
_cell.angle_gamma   90.00
#
_symmetry.space_group_name_H-M   'P 1'
#
loop_
_entity.id
_entity.type
_entity.pdbx_description
1 polymer ?
#
loop_
_entity_poly.entity_id
_entity_poly.type
_entity_poly.pdbx_seq_one_letter_code
_entity_poly.pdbx_strand_id
1 'polypeptide(L)'
;MTQSDLQVENLYFRQLLSGRDFAVGNEIAEQMVNFVYLIGDRASRECVIVDPAYAVSDLLAVAASDEMQVVGVLATHYHPDHVGGSMMGFNIDGIAALLDQVDVPIHVQDRKS
;
A
#
# COMPACT_ATOMS: atom_id res chain seq x y z
N MET A 1 -33.21 -1.64 -0.28
CA MET A 1 -31.74 -1.49 -0.33
C MET A 1 -31.19 -2.76 -0.93
N THR A 2 -30.45 -2.65 -2.02
CA THR A 2 -29.94 -3.82 -2.76
C THR A 2 -28.66 -4.35 -2.14
N GLN A 3 -28.28 -5.59 -2.45
CA GLN A 3 -27.02 -6.18 -1.97
C GLN A 3 -25.79 -5.38 -2.44
N SER A 4 -25.89 -4.74 -3.62
CA SER A 4 -24.89 -3.80 -4.13
C SER A 4 -24.82 -2.49 -3.33
N ASP A 5 -25.96 -1.97 -2.85
CA ASP A 5 -25.96 -0.76 -2.01
C ASP A 5 -25.28 -1.03 -0.65
N LEU A 6 -25.52 -2.22 -0.07
CA LEU A 6 -24.87 -2.68 1.16
C LEU A 6 -23.35 -2.89 0.98
N GLN A 7 -22.88 -3.28 -0.21
CA GLN A 7 -21.44 -3.42 -0.49
C GLN A 7 -20.73 -2.06 -0.61
N VAL A 8 -21.38 -1.04 -1.18
CA VAL A 8 -20.81 0.31 -1.26
C VAL A 8 -20.75 0.96 0.13
N GLU A 9 -21.76 0.75 0.98
CA GLU A 9 -21.73 1.28 2.35
C GLU A 9 -20.61 0.70 3.21
N ASN A 10 -20.23 -0.56 2.96
CA ASN A 10 -19.13 -1.20 3.68
C ASN A 10 -17.75 -0.95 3.05
N LEU A 11 -17.66 -0.16 1.98
CA LEU A 11 -16.36 0.15 1.38
C LEU A 11 -15.49 0.92 2.39
N TYR A 12 -14.34 0.33 2.70
CA TYR A 12 -13.23 1.01 3.34
C TYR A 12 -12.30 1.56 2.27
N PHE A 13 -12.01 2.86 2.34
CA PHE A 13 -11.13 3.54 1.39
C PHE A 13 -10.29 4.61 2.10
N ARG A 14 -8.98 4.55 1.91
CA ARG A 14 -8.03 5.62 2.26
C ARG A 14 -7.16 5.92 1.05
N GLN A 15 -6.92 7.20 0.81
CA GLN A 15 -5.89 7.68 -0.09
C GLN A 15 -4.87 8.45 0.75
N LEU A 16 -3.60 8.03 0.68
CA LEU A 16 -2.53 8.55 1.51
C LEU A 16 -1.40 9.07 0.62
N LEU A 17 -0.84 10.23 0.95
CA LEU A 17 0.26 10.84 0.22
C LEU A 17 1.58 10.68 0.96
N SER A 18 2.61 10.17 0.27
CA SER A 18 3.94 9.98 0.85
C SER A 18 4.57 11.31 1.27
N GLY A 19 5.28 11.31 2.39
CA GLY A 19 5.87 12.52 2.97
C GLY A 19 4.87 13.44 3.68
N ARG A 20 3.55 13.17 3.60
CA ARG A 20 2.50 13.94 4.27
C ARG A 20 1.67 13.10 5.24
N ASP A 21 1.08 12.02 4.74
CA ASP A 21 0.17 11.18 5.52
C ASP A 21 0.87 9.94 6.09
N PHE A 22 1.97 9.53 5.45
CA PHE A 22 2.88 8.45 5.87
C PHE A 22 4.30 8.78 5.36
N ALA A 23 5.33 8.14 5.92
CA ALA A 23 6.73 8.45 5.60
C ALA A 23 7.09 9.93 5.85
N VAL A 24 6.49 10.56 6.87
CA VAL A 24 6.74 11.97 7.20
C VAL A 24 8.19 12.15 7.66
N GLY A 25 8.90 13.14 7.11
CA GLY A 25 10.32 13.36 7.37
C GLY A 25 11.27 12.53 6.52
N ASN A 26 10.76 11.71 5.59
CA ASN A 26 11.58 11.06 4.58
C ASN A 26 11.73 12.00 3.37
N GLU A 27 12.93 12.56 3.19
CA GLU A 27 13.24 13.55 2.13
C GLU A 27 12.88 13.07 0.72
N ILE A 28 13.03 11.77 0.44
CA ILE A 28 12.69 11.18 -0.86
C ILE A 28 11.17 11.06 -1.02
N ALA A 29 10.48 10.60 0.01
CA ALA A 29 9.03 10.44 0.00
C ALA A 29 8.30 11.79 -0.14
N GLU A 30 8.83 12.84 0.50
CA GLU A 30 8.34 14.22 0.40
C GLU A 30 8.57 14.84 -0.99
N GLN A 31 9.62 14.42 -1.70
CA GLN A 31 9.93 14.90 -3.05
C GLN A 31 9.19 14.14 -4.15
N MET A 32 9.05 12.82 -4.01
CA MET A 32 8.42 11.98 -5.04
C MET A 32 6.89 11.99 -4.99
N VAL A 33 6.29 12.19 -3.81
CA VAL A 33 4.86 12.46 -3.65
C VAL A 33 3.98 11.37 -4.29
N ASN A 34 4.17 10.13 -3.84
CA ASN A 34 3.41 8.97 -4.30
C ASN A 34 2.11 8.80 -3.52
N PHE A 35 1.04 8.40 -4.21
CA PHE A 35 -0.19 7.97 -3.55
C PHE A 35 -0.18 6.47 -3.27
N VAL A 36 -0.62 6.12 -2.06
CA VAL A 36 -0.92 4.76 -1.63
C VAL A 36 -2.40 4.68 -1.28
N TYR A 37 -3.03 3.55 -1.61
CA TYR A 37 -4.44 3.33 -1.31
C TYR A 37 -4.61 2.14 -0.38
N LEU A 38 -5.48 2.27 0.61
CA LEU A 38 -6.02 1.13 1.35
C LEU A 38 -7.46 0.96 0.92
N ILE A 39 -7.79 -0.23 0.43
CA ILE A 39 -9.11 -0.56 -0.09
C ILE A 39 -9.59 -1.84 0.58
N GLY A 40 -10.78 -1.85 1.16
CA GLY A 40 -11.25 -3.00 1.92
C GLY A 40 -12.74 -3.00 2.21
N ASP A 41 -13.14 -3.91 3.07
CA ASP A 41 -14.52 -4.09 3.50
C ASP A 41 -14.64 -3.95 5.03
N ARG A 42 -15.45 -3.00 5.47
CA ARG A 42 -15.64 -2.68 6.90
C ARG A 42 -16.35 -3.79 7.68
N ALA A 43 -17.11 -4.65 7.00
CA ALA A 43 -17.84 -5.73 7.64
C ALA A 43 -16.89 -6.86 8.08
N SER A 44 -16.01 -7.30 7.18
CA SER A 44 -14.93 -8.25 7.43
C SER A 44 -13.74 -7.66 8.18
N ARG A 45 -13.58 -6.32 8.12
CA ARG A 45 -12.40 -5.58 8.61
C ARG A 45 -11.12 -5.97 7.87
N GLU A 46 -11.22 -6.44 6.64
CA GLU A 46 -10.07 -6.79 5.81
C GLU A 46 -9.83 -5.73 4.74
N CYS A 47 -8.56 -5.43 4.46
CA CYS A 47 -8.16 -4.52 3.39
C CYS A 47 -6.90 -4.97 2.66
N VAL A 48 -6.69 -4.40 1.48
CA VAL A 48 -5.46 -4.51 0.71
C VAL A 48 -4.80 -3.15 0.58
N ILE A 49 -3.46 -3.15 0.51
CA ILE A 49 -2.69 -1.94 0.20
C ILE A 49 -2.33 -1.97 -1.29
N VAL A 50 -2.52 -0.84 -1.97
CA VAL A 50 -2.15 -0.65 -3.37
C VAL A 50 -0.90 0.21 -3.47
N ASP A 51 0.12 -0.29 -4.17
CA ASP A 51 1.40 0.38 -4.46
C ASP A 51 2.19 0.90 -3.23
N PRO A 52 2.41 0.09 -2.17
CA PRO A 52 3.14 0.55 -0.99
C PRO A 52 4.58 0.97 -1.31
N ALA A 53 5.06 2.07 -0.70
CA ALA A 53 6.42 2.59 -0.86
C ALA A 53 6.96 3.24 0.43
N TYR A 54 8.29 3.36 0.55
CA TYR A 54 9.11 4.10 1.54
C TYR A 54 8.95 3.80 3.04
N ALA A 55 7.73 3.63 3.57
CA ALA A 55 7.45 3.44 4.99
C ALA A 55 6.24 2.51 5.19
N VAL A 56 6.43 1.24 4.88
CA VAL A 56 5.38 0.21 4.99
C VAL A 56 4.79 0.12 6.40
N SER A 57 5.62 0.30 7.43
CA SER A 57 5.20 0.31 8.84
C SER A 57 4.14 1.37 9.13
N ASP A 58 4.26 2.55 8.53
CA ASP A 58 3.32 3.65 8.71
C ASP A 58 1.98 3.30 8.07
N LEU A 59 2.00 2.67 6.90
CA LEU A 59 0.80 2.21 6.19
C LEU A 59 0.07 1.12 7.00
N LEU A 60 0.81 0.18 7.58
CA LEU A 60 0.27 -0.84 8.48
C LEU A 60 -0.31 -0.20 9.75
N ALA A 61 0.34 0.83 10.30
CA ALA A 61 -0.16 1.56 11.46
C ALA A 61 -1.46 2.32 11.14
N VAL A 62 -1.59 2.90 9.94
CA VAL A 62 -2.85 3.52 9.48
C VAL A 62 -3.96 2.48 9.41
N ALA A 63 -3.72 1.33 8.78
CA ALA A 63 -4.70 0.25 8.71
C ALA A 63 -5.13 -0.24 10.11
N ALA A 64 -4.15 -0.47 11.00
CA ALA A 64 -4.41 -0.89 12.38
C ALA A 64 -5.19 0.17 13.18
N SER A 65 -4.92 1.46 12.98
CA SER A 65 -5.65 2.56 13.62
C SER A 65 -7.11 2.65 13.17
N ASP A 66 -7.38 2.20 11.94
CA ASP A 66 -8.73 2.07 11.38
C ASP A 66 -9.38 0.71 11.74
N GLU A 67 -8.72 -0.10 12.58
CA GLU A 67 -9.10 -1.47 12.97
C GLU A 67 -9.26 -2.42 11.77
N MET A 68 -8.43 -2.23 10.74
CA MET A 68 -8.40 -3.08 9.55
C MET A 68 -7.21 -4.04 9.58
N GLN A 69 -7.45 -5.28 9.17
CA GLN A 69 -6.43 -6.28 8.90
C GLN A 69 -6.00 -6.20 7.43
N VAL A 70 -4.71 -6.00 7.20
CA VAL A 70 -4.16 -6.05 5.84
C VAL A 70 -3.98 -7.52 5.43
N VAL A 71 -4.68 -7.93 4.38
CA VAL A 71 -4.72 -9.34 3.90
C VAL A 71 -4.03 -9.53 2.54
N GLY A 72 -3.58 -8.46 1.91
CA GLY A 72 -2.97 -8.52 0.59
C GLY A 72 -2.38 -7.20 0.15
N VAL A 73 -1.53 -7.27 -0.86
CA VAL A 73 -0.97 -6.09 -1.53
C VAL A 73 -1.10 -6.23 -3.04
N LEU A 74 -1.52 -5.14 -3.67
CA LEU A 74 -1.63 -5.00 -5.11
C LEU A 74 -0.55 -4.05 -5.60
N ALA A 75 0.34 -4.52 -6.46
CA ALA A 75 1.34 -3.68 -7.12
C ALA A 75 0.92 -3.48 -8.58
N THR A 76 0.50 -2.27 -8.93
CA THR A 76 0.03 -1.92 -10.27
C THR A 76 1.19 -1.71 -11.24
N HIS A 77 2.36 -1.30 -10.73
CA HIS A 77 3.56 -1.10 -11.52
C HIS A 77 4.73 -1.88 -10.91
N TYR A 78 5.41 -2.62 -11.77
CA TYR A 78 6.75 -3.13 -11.51
C TYR A 78 7.71 -2.25 -12.30
N HIS A 79 8.56 -1.46 -11.64
CA HIS A 79 9.77 -1.02 -12.33
C HIS A 79 10.85 -2.12 -12.16
N PRO A 80 11.50 -2.59 -13.24
CA PRO A 80 12.55 -3.62 -13.18
C PRO A 80 13.79 -3.26 -12.32
N ASP A 81 13.86 -2.05 -11.79
CA ASP A 81 14.82 -1.57 -10.79
C ASP A 81 14.47 -1.96 -9.33
N HIS A 82 13.31 -2.58 -9.06
CA HIS A 82 12.85 -2.90 -7.69
C HIS A 82 13.04 -4.35 -7.22
N VAL A 83 13.94 -5.12 -7.84
CA VAL A 83 14.47 -6.36 -7.22
C VAL A 83 15.78 -6.03 -6.52
N GLY A 84 15.72 -5.23 -5.45
CA GLY A 84 16.90 -4.90 -4.65
C GLY A 84 18.08 -4.41 -5.49
N GLY A 85 17.93 -3.26 -6.14
CA GLY A 85 18.98 -2.62 -6.92
C GLY A 85 19.08 -1.15 -6.55
N SER A 86 20.30 -0.69 -6.26
CA SER A 86 20.59 0.71 -5.99
C SER A 86 20.18 1.58 -7.18
N MET A 87 19.17 2.44 -6.98
CA MET A 87 18.96 3.59 -7.85
C MET A 87 19.65 4.77 -7.16
N MET A 88 20.68 5.35 -7.80
CA MET A 88 21.40 6.54 -7.31
C MET A 88 22.08 6.40 -5.93
N GLY A 89 22.43 5.19 -5.47
CA GLY A 89 23.12 4.98 -4.19
C GLY A 89 22.21 4.84 -2.97
N PHE A 90 20.89 4.77 -3.14
CA PHE A 90 19.92 4.61 -2.04
C PHE A 90 19.15 3.28 -2.14
N ASN A 91 18.97 2.63 -0.99
CA ASN A 91 18.15 1.42 -0.88
C ASN A 91 16.67 1.83 -0.80
N ILE A 92 15.86 1.33 -1.73
CA ILE A 92 14.41 1.52 -1.73
C ILE A 92 13.78 0.25 -1.16
N ASP A 93 13.31 0.35 0.08
CA ASP A 93 12.71 -0.74 0.88
C ASP A 93 11.28 -1.09 0.44
N GLY A 94 11.05 -1.33 -0.86
CA GLY A 94 9.72 -1.60 -1.42
C GLY A 94 9.08 -2.91 -0.97
N ILE A 95 8.46 -3.64 -1.91
CA ILE A 95 7.74 -4.91 -1.68
C ILE A 95 8.54 -5.94 -0.84
N ALA A 96 9.87 -5.93 -0.92
CA ALA A 96 10.74 -6.79 -0.13
C ALA A 96 10.63 -6.55 1.39
N ALA A 97 10.55 -5.30 1.86
CA ALA A 97 10.43 -4.98 3.28
C ALA A 97 9.02 -5.25 3.84
N LEU A 98 8.00 -5.27 2.97
CA LEU A 98 6.65 -5.70 3.32
C LEU A 98 6.60 -7.22 3.53
N LEU A 99 7.22 -8.00 2.64
CA LEU A 99 7.27 -9.47 2.74
C LEU A 99 8.00 -9.97 3.99
N ASP A 100 8.95 -9.19 4.51
CA ASP A 100 9.61 -9.48 5.78
C ASP A 100 8.70 -9.25 7.01
N GLN A 101 7.59 -8.52 6.85
CA GLN A 101 6.70 -8.12 7.94
C GLN A 101 5.33 -8.81 7.89
N VAL A 102 4.84 -9.19 6.71
CA VAL A 102 3.53 -9.83 6.51
C VAL A 102 3.58 -10.84 5.37
N ASP A 103 3.11 -12.06 5.66
CA ASP A 103 2.97 -13.14 4.67
C ASP A 103 1.59 -13.06 4.00
N VAL A 104 1.51 -12.30 2.90
CA VAL A 104 0.28 -12.11 2.14
C VAL A 104 0.52 -12.25 0.64
N PRO A 105 -0.49 -12.70 -0.15
CA PRO A 105 -0.37 -12.76 -1.59
C PRO A 105 -0.10 -11.38 -2.20
N ILE A 106 0.91 -11.31 -3.08
CA ILE A 106 1.17 -10.13 -3.90
C ILE A 106 0.67 -10.41 -5.31
N HIS A 107 -0.25 -9.58 -5.79
CA HIS A 107 -0.67 -9.61 -7.18
C HIS A 107 0.01 -8.45 -7.92
N VAL A 108 0.81 -8.80 -8.94
CA VAL A 108 1.49 -7.84 -9.82
C VAL A 108 0.81 -7.86 -11.19
N GLN A 109 0.54 -6.68 -11.76
CA GLN A 109 0.02 -6.60 -13.14
C GLN A 109 1.13 -6.95 -14.16
N ASP A 110 1.02 -8.10 -14.80
CA ASP A 110 2.01 -8.67 -15.75
C ASP A 110 1.97 -8.05 -17.17
N ARG A 111 1.06 -7.11 -17.46
CA ARG A 111 0.95 -6.48 -18.80
C ARG A 111 0.81 -4.96 -18.74
N LYS A 112 1.81 -4.26 -19.30
CA LYS A 112 1.66 -2.88 -19.78
C LYS A 112 0.71 -2.88 -20.98
N SER A 113 -0.34 -2.06 -20.94
CA SER A 113 -1.17 -1.70 -22.09
C SER A 113 -0.42 -0.77 -23.03
#